data_AF-A4BHQ1-F1
#
_entry.id   AF-A4BHQ1-F1
#
_cell.length_a   1.000
_cell.length_b   1.000
_cell.length_c   1.000
_cell.angle_alpha   90.00
_cell.angle_beta   90.00
_cell.angle_gamma   90.00
#
_symmetry.space_group_name_H-M   'P 1'
#
loop_
_entity.id
_entity.type
_entity.pdbx_description
1 polymer ?
#
loop_
_entity_poly.entity_id
_entity_poly.type
_entity_poly.pdbx_seq_one_letter_code
_entity_poly.pdbx_strand_id
1 'polypeptide(L)'
;MWVITLLKGEPYELSLQYIKENTQVAEMIGQSIEPGWPVLGSITNSGTAGHSDIYYAIRGDVSKATVHVKASKHLNEWQLDEVIVTPTDGQAMVQTFH
;
A
#
# COMPACT_ATOMS: atom_id res chain seq x y z
N MET A 1 18.52 6.99 -20.79
CA MET A 1 17.96 7.89 -19.76
C MET A 1 17.08 7.03 -18.87
N TRP A 2 17.50 6.71 -17.65
CA TRP A 2 16.69 5.91 -16.72
C TRP A 2 15.71 6.87 -16.05
N VAL A 3 14.42 6.76 -16.38
CA VAL A 3 13.38 7.48 -15.65
C VAL A 3 13.14 6.69 -14.38
N ILE A 4 13.60 7.21 -13.25
CA ILE A 4 13.12 6.76 -11.94
C ILE A 4 11.74 7.39 -11.80
N THR A 5 10.71 6.71 -12.30
CA THR A 5 9.34 7.09 -11.98
C THR A 5 9.23 6.95 -10.47
N LEU A 6 9.12 8.08 -9.76
CA LEU A 6 8.66 8.07 -8.38
C LEU A 6 7.38 7.24 -8.37
N LEU A 7 7.42 6.04 -7.78
CA LEU A 7 6.30 5.09 -7.71
C LEU A 7 5.19 5.60 -6.77
N LYS A 8 4.83 6.88 -6.87
CA LYS A 8 3.52 7.39 -6.48
C LYS A 8 2.54 7.10 -7.63
N GLY A 9 2.40 5.83 -7.97
CA GLY A 9 1.35 5.39 -8.89
C GLY A 9 0.00 5.34 -8.16
N GLU A 10 -1.11 5.35 -8.90
CA GLU A 10 -2.47 5.18 -8.35
C GLU A 10 -2.59 4.03 -7.32
N PRO A 11 -1.92 2.86 -7.47
CA PRO A 11 -1.92 1.80 -6.45
C PRO A 11 -1.43 2.24 -5.05
N TYR A 12 -0.40 3.08 -5.01
CA TYR A 12 0.13 3.60 -3.75
C TYR A 12 -0.86 4.55 -3.08
N GLU A 13 -1.46 5.46 -3.85
CA GLU A 13 -2.41 6.43 -3.31
C GLU A 13 -3.69 5.76 -2.84
N LEU A 14 -4.23 4.81 -3.63
CA LEU A 14 -5.39 4.00 -3.27
C LEU A 14 -5.17 3.23 -1.96
N SER A 15 -4.03 2.54 -1.84
CA SER A 15 -3.73 1.77 -0.64
C SER A 15 -3.49 2.65 0.58
N LEU A 16 -2.80 3.78 0.42
CA LEU A 16 -2.56 4.71 1.51
C LEU A 16 -3.87 5.35 2.01
N GLN A 17 -4.77 5.70 1.09
CA GLN A 17 -6.09 6.21 1.45
C GLN A 17 -6.89 5.15 2.21
N TYR A 18 -6.96 3.92 1.68
CA TYR A 18 -7.62 2.80 2.34
C TYR A 18 -7.10 2.60 3.77
N ILE A 19 -5.79 2.61 3.95
CA ILE A 19 -5.15 2.40 5.25
C ILE A 19 -5.49 3.52 6.23
N LYS A 20 -5.50 4.78 5.79
CA LYS A 20 -5.83 5.93 6.63
C LYS A 20 -7.30 5.93 7.07
N GLU A 21 -8.19 5.39 6.24
CA GLU A 21 -9.62 5.28 6.53
C GLU A 21 -9.95 4.00 7.33
N ASN A 22 -9.02 3.05 7.42
CA ASN A 22 -9.26 1.78 8.09
C ASN A 22 -8.99 1.86 9.60
N THR A 23 -10.07 1.74 10.38
CA THR A 23 -10.01 1.77 11.86
C THR A 23 -9.13 0.67 12.45
N GLN A 24 -9.11 -0.54 11.86
CA GLN A 24 -8.26 -1.64 12.34
C GLN A 24 -6.77 -1.29 12.20
N VAL A 25 -6.37 -0.57 11.15
CA VAL A 25 -4.98 -0.11 11.04
C VAL A 25 -4.67 0.96 12.08
N ALA A 26 -5.59 1.90 12.30
CA ALA A 26 -5.45 2.91 13.34
C ALA A 26 -5.35 2.29 14.76
N GLU A 27 -6.08 1.20 15.02
CA GLU A 27 -5.99 0.44 16.27
C GLU A 27 -4.64 -0.29 16.43
N MET A 28 -4.03 -0.76 15.32
CA MET A 28 -2.75 -1.47 15.35
C MET A 28 -1.54 -0.56 15.57
N ILE A 29 -1.49 0.61 14.90
CA ILE A 29 -0.28 1.45 14.90
C ILE A 29 -0.50 2.85 15.48
N GLY A 30 -1.74 3.27 15.71
CA GLY A 30 -2.11 4.61 16.18
C GLY A 30 -2.88 5.41 15.14
N GLN A 31 -3.56 6.48 15.58
CA GLN A 31 -4.46 7.26 14.74
C GLN A 31 -3.73 8.18 13.75
N SER A 32 -2.52 8.65 14.07
CA SER A 32 -1.72 9.46 13.15
C SER A 32 -0.88 8.57 12.25
N ILE A 33 -1.45 8.10 11.14
CA ILE A 33 -0.76 7.24 10.17
C ILE A 33 0.04 8.08 9.18
N GLU A 34 1.36 8.08 9.32
CA GLU A 34 2.29 8.74 8.42
C GLU A 34 3.03 7.72 7.53
N PRO A 35 3.01 7.89 6.19
CA PRO A 35 3.82 7.06 5.31
C PRO A 35 5.31 7.38 5.48
N GLY A 36 6.12 6.33 5.62
CA GLY A 36 7.57 6.40 5.65
C GLY A 36 8.20 6.22 4.27
N TRP A 37 9.50 6.54 4.19
CA TRP A 37 10.35 6.25 3.03
C TRP A 37 11.39 5.17 3.40
N PRO A 38 11.81 4.30 2.46
CA PRO A 38 11.44 4.27 1.03
C PRO A 38 10.18 3.45 0.72
N VAL A 39 9.51 3.80 -0.38
CA VAL A 39 8.53 2.93 -1.06
C VAL A 39 9.31 2.07 -2.05
N LEU A 40 9.13 0.75 -1.98
CA LEU A 40 9.84 -0.22 -2.79
C LEU A 40 8.85 -1.11 -3.54
N GLY A 41 9.34 -1.80 -4.57
CA GLY A 41 8.55 -2.70 -5.40
C GLY A 41 8.55 -2.29 -6.87
N SER A 42 7.55 -2.78 -7.61
CA SER A 42 7.43 -2.54 -9.03
C SER A 42 5.97 -2.37 -9.44
N ILE A 43 5.75 -1.48 -10.40
CA ILE A 43 4.46 -1.28 -11.05
C ILE A 43 4.69 -1.55 -12.54
N THR A 44 3.99 -2.55 -13.07
CA THR A 44 4.02 -2.93 -14.47
C THR A 44 2.71 -2.53 -15.12
N ASN A 45 2.77 -1.86 -16.26
CA ASN A 45 1.60 -1.38 -16.99
C ASN A 45 1.70 -1.83 -18.45
N SER A 46 0.70 -2.56 -18.91
CA SER A 46 0.60 -3.20 -20.23
C SER A 46 -0.72 -2.78 -20.89
N GLY A 47 -0.75 -1.54 -21.39
CA GLY A 47 -1.92 -0.98 -22.05
C GLY A 47 -3.10 -0.78 -21.08
N THR A 48 -4.18 -1.53 -21.29
CA THR A 48 -5.39 -1.49 -20.44
C THR A 48 -5.30 -2.37 -19.20
N ALA A 49 -4.24 -3.17 -19.09
CA ALA A 49 -3.99 -4.06 -17.97
C ALA A 49 -2.67 -3.70 -17.27
N GLY A 50 -2.49 -4.11 -16.03
CA GLY A 50 -1.32 -3.77 -15.24
C GLY A 50 -1.32 -4.52 -13.92
N HIS A 51 -0.15 -4.62 -13.31
CA HIS A 51 0.02 -5.23 -12.00
C HIS A 51 1.03 -4.44 -11.19
N SER A 52 0.77 -4.34 -9.90
CA SER A 52 1.58 -3.60 -8.94
C SER A 52 1.83 -4.49 -7.74
N ASP A 53 3.10 -4.63 -7.38
CA ASP A 53 3.54 -5.22 -6.14
C ASP A 53 4.47 -4.20 -5.48
N ILE A 54 3.93 -3.48 -4.49
CA ILE A 54 4.66 -2.45 -3.77
C ILE A 54 4.58 -2.68 -2.27
N TYR A 55 5.62 -2.28 -1.57
CA TYR A 55 5.63 -2.28 -0.12
C TYR A 55 6.30 -1.02 0.41
N TYR A 56 5.80 -0.53 1.54
CA TYR A 56 6.27 0.69 2.17
C TYR A 56 6.10 0.63 3.68
N ALA A 57 6.94 1.36 4.40
CA ALA A 57 6.77 1.52 5.84
C ALA A 57 5.71 2.58 6.14
N ILE A 58 4.93 2.37 7.20
CA ILE A 58 4.06 3.37 7.81
C ILE A 58 4.42 3.49 9.30
N ARG A 59 4.29 4.69 9.83
CA ARG A 59 4.50 5.00 11.24
C ARG A 59 3.21 5.53 11.81
N GLY A 60 2.77 4.95 12.92
CA GLY A 60 1.77 5.55 13.76
C GLY A 60 2.35 5.99 15.10
N ASP A 61 1.50 6.61 15.92
CA ASP A 61 1.86 7.11 17.25
C ASP A 61 2.26 5.98 18.22
N VAL A 62 1.71 4.77 18.02
CA VAL A 62 1.92 3.60 18.88
C VAL A 62 3.09 2.76 18.36
N SER A 63 3.08 2.40 17.07
CA SER A 63 4.08 1.49 16.49
C SER A 63 4.34 1.78 15.01
N LYS A 64 5.27 1.03 14.40
CA LYS A 64 5.53 1.05 12.96
C LYS A 64 4.98 -0.22 12.33
N ALA A 65 4.52 -0.13 11.08
CA ALA A 65 4.14 -1.27 10.28
C ALA A 65 4.77 -1.23 8.89
N THR A 66 4.89 -2.40 8.28
CA THR A 66 5.19 -2.54 6.86
C THR A 66 3.91 -2.90 6.14
N VAL A 67 3.61 -2.16 5.08
CA VAL A 67 2.46 -2.40 4.21
C VAL A 67 2.95 -3.10 2.97
N HIS A 68 2.30 -4.19 2.59
CA HIS A 68 2.44 -4.84 1.29
C HIS A 68 1.12 -4.68 0.54
N VAL A 69 1.20 -4.19 -0.69
CA VAL A 69 0.05 -3.91 -1.54
C VAL A 69 0.23 -4.61 -2.87
N LYS A 70 -0.78 -5.42 -3.22
CA LYS A 70 -0.99 -5.89 -4.58
C LYS A 70 -2.18 -5.17 -5.19
N ALA A 71 -2.01 -4.69 -6.40
CA ALA A 71 -3.07 -4.05 -7.15
C ALA A 71 -2.97 -4.45 -8.62
N SER A 72 -4.12 -4.55 -9.27
CA SER A 72 -4.22 -4.90 -10.68
C SER A 72 -5.02 -3.84 -11.41
N LYS A 73 -4.61 -3.55 -12.63
CA LYS A 73 -5.30 -2.61 -13.50
C LYS A 73 -6.21 -3.41 -14.43
N HIS A 74 -7.50 -3.09 -14.41
CA HIS A 74 -8.50 -3.69 -15.28
C HIS A 74 -9.26 -2.57 -16.00
N LEU A 75 -9.44 -2.70 -17.31
CA LEU A 75 -10.17 -1.70 -18.11
C LEU A 75 -9.66 -0.26 -17.93
N ASN A 76 -8.33 -0.11 -17.77
CA ASN A 76 -7.66 1.15 -17.51
C ASN A 76 -7.89 1.76 -16.10
N GLU A 77 -8.50 1.03 -15.17
CA GLU A 77 -8.72 1.44 -13.77
C GLU A 77 -7.90 0.56 -12.82
N TRP A 78 -7.23 1.15 -11.83
CA TRP A 78 -6.50 0.39 -10.82
C TRP A 78 -7.41 -0.02 -9.67
N GLN A 79 -7.27 -1.27 -9.25
CA GLN A 79 -8.01 -1.84 -8.13
C GLN A 79 -7.01 -2.51 -7.19
N LEU A 80 -7.23 -2.36 -5.88
CA LEU A 80 -6.46 -3.09 -4.88
C LEU A 80 -6.92 -4.55 -4.92
N ASP A 81 -5.98 -5.49 -4.97
CA ASP A 81 -6.26 -6.93 -4.86
C ASP A 81 -6.05 -7.37 -3.40
N GLU A 82 -4.96 -6.91 -2.78
CA GLU A 82 -4.56 -7.33 -1.45
C GLU A 82 -3.77 -6.22 -0.77
N VAL A 83 -4.11 -5.94 0.49
CA VAL A 83 -3.38 -5.04 1.37
C VAL A 83 -3.08 -5.77 2.66
N ILE A 84 -1.79 -5.98 2.93
CA ILE A 84 -1.29 -6.61 4.14
C ILE A 84 -0.58 -5.54 4.96
N VAL A 85 -0.99 -5.35 6.21
CA VAL A 85 -0.35 -4.43 7.14
C VAL A 85 0.25 -5.24 8.28
N THR A 86 1.57 -5.25 8.36
CA THR A 86 2.33 -6.02 9.36
C THR A 86 2.94 -5.06 10.38
N PRO A 87 2.32 -4.88 11.56
CA PRO A 87 2.91 -4.11 12.65
C PRO A 87 4.15 -4.81 13.22
N THR A 88 5.06 -4.02 13.79
CA THR A 88 6.31 -4.53 14.39
C THR A 88 6.05 -5.40 15.62
N ASP A 89 4.99 -5.07 16.39
CA ASP A 89 4.69 -5.68 17.69
C ASP A 89 3.34 -6.41 17.73
N GLY A 90 2.85 -6.91 16.59
CA GLY A 90 1.50 -7.46 16.52
C GLY A 90 1.26 -8.47 15.41
N GLN A 91 -0.02 -8.81 15.21
CA GLN A 91 -0.47 -9.66 14.12
C GLN A 91 -0.67 -8.84 12.85
N ALA A 92 -0.31 -9.42 11.71
CA ALA A 92 -0.56 -8.81 10.42
C ALA A 92 -2.06 -8.79 10.11
N MET A 93 -2.57 -7.64 9.67
CA MET A 93 -3.87 -7.53 9.04
C MET A 93 -3.72 -7.90 7.57
N VAL A 94 -4.59 -8.78 7.08
CA VAL A 94 -4.69 -9.11 5.66
C VAL A 94 -6.08 -8.72 5.19
N GLN A 95 -6.16 -7.76 4.28
CA GLN A 95 -7.37 -7.43 3.55
C GLN A 95 -7.21 -7.88 2.10
N THR A 96 -8.03 -8.83 1.67
CA THR A 96 -8.17 -9.18 0.25
C THR A 96 -9.44 -8.53 -0.29
N PHE A 97 -9.36 -7.97 -1.49
CA PHE A 97 -10.48 -7.39 -2.21
C PHE A 97 -10.85 -8.37 -3.35
N HIS A 98 -12.14 -8.67 -3.48
CA HIS A 98 -12.68 -9.59 -4.49
C HIS A 98 -13.61 -8.83 -5.44
#